data_AF-A0A516X5K7-F1
#
_entry.id   AF-A0A516X5K7-F1
#
_cell.length_a   1.000
_cell.length_b   1.000
_cell.length_c   1.000
_cell.angle_alpha   90.00
_cell.angle_beta   90.00
_cell.angle_gamma   90.00
#
_symmetry.space_group_name_H-M   'P 1'
#
loop_
_entity.id
_entity.type
_entity.pdbx_description
1 polymer ?
#
loop_
_entity_poly.entity_id
_entity_poly.type
_entity_poly.pdbx_seq_one_letter_code
_entity_poly.pdbx_strand_id
1 'polypeptide(L)'
;MKPAEAAQVLAKCACFDPMFSKPSEALSRGWAEAFTRYGIELKDALEAVTAHYVESADRAMPAPLIAQARKLRRDRAERDDADARAIREAKIDAKIAAGFHRPAVTGAQSRHEPTGPTRMLGGEK
;
A
#
# COMPACT_ATOMS: atom_id res chain seq x y z
N MET A 1 0.82 21.51 8.21
CA MET A 1 0.72 21.44 9.68
C MET A 1 0.66 22.85 10.24
N LYS A 2 -0.23 23.11 11.21
CA LYS A 2 -0.33 24.41 11.90
C LYS A 2 0.70 24.51 13.04
N PRO A 3 1.14 25.72 13.46
CA PRO A 3 2.04 25.88 14.60
C PRO A 3 1.54 25.21 15.88
N ALA A 4 0.24 25.27 16.17
CA ALA A 4 -0.35 24.61 17.35
C ALA A 4 -0.22 23.08 17.32
N GLU A 5 -0.19 22.46 16.14
CA GLU A 5 0.03 21.02 15.97
C GLU A 5 1.52 20.69 16.15
N ALA A 6 2.41 21.49 15.59
CA ALA A 6 3.85 21.33 15.77
C ALA A 6 4.27 21.50 17.25
N ALA A 7 3.58 22.36 18.00
CA ALA A 7 3.77 22.49 19.44
C ALA A 7 3.47 21.18 20.19
N GLN A 8 2.50 20.38 19.73
CA GLN A 8 2.21 19.06 20.31
C GLN A 8 3.33 18.06 20.02
N VAL A 9 3.92 18.12 18.82
CA VAL A 9 5.09 17.29 18.46
C VAL A 9 6.27 17.65 19.36
N LEU A 10 6.56 18.93 19.53
CA LEU A 10 7.61 19.43 20.43
C LEU A 10 7.37 19.02 21.88
N ALA A 11 6.12 19.12 22.36
CA ALA A 11 5.75 18.69 23.70
C ALA A 11 5.99 17.19 23.90
N LYS A 12 5.65 16.37 22.89
CA LYS A 12 5.91 14.93 22.91
C LYS A 12 7.42 14.64 22.94
N CYS A 13 8.24 15.36 22.18
CA CYS A 13 9.70 15.24 22.26
C CYS A 13 10.22 15.51 23.68
N ALA A 14 9.69 16.53 24.34
CA ALA A 14 10.04 16.88 25.72
C ALA A 14 9.58 15.85 26.77
N CYS A 15 8.65 14.96 26.44
CA CYS A 15 8.32 13.81 27.29
C CYS A 15 9.42 12.72 27.25
N PHE A 16 10.19 12.62 26.16
CA PHE A 16 11.24 11.63 25.99
C PHE A 16 12.64 12.17 26.35
N ASP A 17 12.95 13.42 25.99
CA ASP A 17 14.21 14.10 26.30
C ASP A 17 13.96 15.24 27.31
N PRO A 18 14.33 15.09 28.60
CA PRO A 18 14.16 16.13 29.61
C PRO A 18 14.88 17.45 29.30
N MET A 19 15.91 17.40 28.45
CA MET A 19 16.70 18.56 28.01
C MET A 19 16.17 19.16 26.70
N PHE A 20 15.07 18.61 26.16
CA PHE A 20 14.44 19.13 24.96
C PHE A 20 13.80 20.48 25.24
N SER A 21 13.90 21.40 24.26
CA SER A 21 13.29 22.72 24.38
C SER A 21 11.77 22.61 24.46
N LYS A 22 11.17 23.26 25.48
CA LYS A 22 9.71 23.39 25.56
C LYS A 22 9.17 24.12 24.32
N PRO A 23 7.92 23.85 23.92
CA PRO A 23 7.31 24.54 22.79
C PRO A 23 7.28 26.06 23.02
N SER A 24 7.80 26.82 22.06
CA SER A 24 7.61 28.27 21.94
C SER A 24 6.95 28.59 20.61
N GLU A 25 6.38 29.79 20.46
CA GLU A 25 5.73 30.19 19.21
C GLU A 25 6.69 30.14 18.01
N ALA A 26 7.90 30.69 18.17
CA ALA A 26 8.92 30.69 17.13
C ALA A 26 9.36 29.26 16.76
N LEU A 27 9.62 28.41 17.75
CA LEU A 27 10.04 27.02 17.52
C LEU A 27 8.92 26.22 16.83
N SER A 28 7.68 26.41 17.27
CA SER A 28 6.51 25.74 16.72
C SER A 28 6.25 26.15 15.27
N ARG A 29 6.47 27.43 14.92
CA ARG A 29 6.40 27.92 13.53
C ARG A 29 7.45 27.25 12.64
N GLY A 30 8.72 27.26 13.07
CA GLY A 30 9.79 26.63 12.29
C GLY A 30 9.57 25.13 12.06
N TRP A 31 9.08 24.42 13.07
CA TRP A 31 8.73 23.00 12.93
C TRP A 31 7.52 22.79 12.02
N ALA A 32 6.48 23.62 12.16
CA ALA A 32 5.30 23.56 11.28
C ALA A 32 5.67 23.80 9.81
N GLU A 33 6.55 24.76 9.52
CA GLU A 33 7.06 25.02 8.18
C GLU A 33 7.81 23.79 7.61
N ALA A 34 8.72 23.21 8.41
CA ALA A 34 9.48 22.02 8.01
C ALA A 34 8.56 20.83 7.69
N PHE A 35 7.57 20.54 8.52
CA PHE A 35 6.61 19.46 8.28
C PHE A 35 5.68 19.74 7.11
N THR A 36 5.21 20.98 6.97
CA THR A 36 4.30 21.38 5.88
C THR A 36 4.96 21.23 4.52
N ARG A 37 6.26 21.53 4.41
CA ARG A 37 7.03 21.36 3.17
C ARG A 37 6.96 19.94 2.59
N TYR A 38 6.79 18.93 3.44
CA TYR A 38 6.70 17.53 3.04
C TYR A 38 5.31 16.92 3.22
N GLY A 39 4.30 17.74 3.52
CA GLY A 39 2.93 17.29 3.73
C GLY A 39 2.79 16.32 4.91
N ILE A 40 3.61 16.47 5.96
CA ILE A 40 3.52 15.63 7.15
C ILE A 40 2.33 16.08 8.01
N GLU A 41 1.46 15.13 8.33
CA GLU A 41 0.31 15.33 9.21
C GLU A 41 0.69 15.16 10.68
N LEU A 42 -0.13 15.70 11.59
CA LEU A 42 0.13 15.62 13.04
C LEU A 42 0.26 14.18 13.52
N LYS A 43 -0.63 13.28 13.07
CA LYS A 43 -0.60 11.86 13.43
C LYS A 43 0.74 11.22 13.09
N ASP A 44 1.22 11.44 11.86
CA ASP A 44 2.46 10.83 11.37
C ASP A 44 3.70 11.41 12.07
N ALA A 45 3.70 12.71 12.37
CA ALA A 45 4.76 13.33 13.15
C ALA A 45 4.83 12.79 14.58
N LEU A 46 3.68 12.63 15.25
CA LEU A 46 3.64 12.06 16.60
C LEU A 46 4.10 10.60 16.60
N GLU A 47 3.69 9.80 15.61
CA GLU A 47 4.14 8.41 15.46
C GLU A 47 5.66 8.35 15.22
N ALA A 48 6.19 9.23 14.36
CA ALA A 48 7.61 9.34 14.09
C ALA A 48 8.44 9.74 15.33
N VAL A 49 7.92 10.58 16.23
CA VAL A 49 8.61 10.89 17.51
C VAL A 49 8.77 9.64 18.34
N THR A 50 7.72 8.82 18.47
CA THR A 50 7.82 7.56 19.21
C THR A 50 8.80 6.61 18.53
N ALA A 51 8.71 6.43 17.22
CA ALA A 51 9.62 5.56 16.49
C ALA A 51 11.08 6.01 16.63
N HIS A 52 11.35 7.31 16.52
CA HIS A 52 12.69 7.88 16.68
C HIS A 52 13.29 7.54 18.05
N TYR A 53 12.57 7.78 19.14
CA TYR A 53 13.09 7.51 20.50
C TYR A 53 13.09 6.03 20.90
N VAL A 54 12.45 5.16 20.12
CA VAL A 54 12.60 3.70 20.25
C VAL A 54 13.88 3.23 19.55
N GLU A 55 14.23 3.84 18.42
CA GLU A 55 15.38 3.42 17.60
C GLU A 55 16.70 4.14 17.97
N SER A 56 16.63 5.37 18.50
CA SER A 56 17.79 6.19 18.83
C SER A 56 17.59 7.00 20.11
N ALA A 57 18.68 7.20 20.86
CA ALA A 57 18.73 8.10 22.01
C ALA A 57 19.07 9.56 21.62
N ASP A 58 19.34 9.82 20.33
CA ASP A 58 19.68 11.16 19.85
C ASP A 58 18.49 12.12 19.98
N ARG A 59 18.81 13.39 20.21
CA ARG A 59 17.79 14.44 20.25
C ARG A 59 17.02 14.51 18.93
N ALA A 60 15.69 14.47 19.03
CA ALA A 60 14.82 14.55 17.86
C ALA A 60 14.96 15.90 17.13
N MET A 61 15.13 15.86 15.82
CA MET A 61 15.19 17.03 14.94
C MET A 61 14.16 16.88 13.81
N PRO A 62 13.73 17.97 13.13
CA PRO A 62 12.72 17.86 12.07
C PRO A 62 13.11 16.89 10.95
N ALA A 63 14.37 16.90 10.50
CA ALA A 63 14.84 16.05 9.40
C ALA A 63 14.66 14.53 9.66
N PRO A 64 15.18 13.94 10.76
CA PRO A 64 14.97 12.52 11.04
C PRO A 64 13.48 12.19 11.26
N LEU A 65 12.71 13.06 11.90
CA LEU A 65 11.27 12.84 12.10
C LEU A 65 10.50 12.83 10.78
N ILE A 66 10.82 13.72 9.84
CA ILE A 66 10.23 13.73 8.49
C ILE A 66 10.56 12.43 7.75
N ALA A 67 11.81 11.97 7.83
CA ALA A 67 12.22 10.72 7.20
C ALA A 67 11.44 9.52 7.76
N GLN A 68 11.33 9.44 9.10
CA GLN A 68 10.57 8.40 9.79
C GLN A 68 9.07 8.46 9.47
N ALA A 69 8.45 9.65 9.52
CA ALA A 69 7.04 9.83 9.20
C ALA A 69 6.71 9.34 7.77
N ARG A 70 7.57 9.65 6.80
CA ARG A 70 7.41 9.18 5.42
C ARG A 70 7.60 7.68 5.28
N LYS A 71 8.54 7.09 6.04
CA LYS A 71 8.74 5.63 6.09
C LYS A 71 7.48 4.96 6.63
N LEU A 72 6.99 5.36 7.80
CA LEU A 72 5.77 4.83 8.42
C LEU A 72 4.56 4.93 7.49
N ARG A 73 4.42 6.06 6.78
CA ARG A 73 3.34 6.23 5.82
C ARG A 73 3.44 5.26 4.64
N ARG A 74 4.64 4.98 4.13
CA ARG A 74 4.84 3.95 3.09
C ARG A 74 4.55 2.56 3.63
N ASP A 75 5.10 2.23 4.80
CA ASP A 75 4.91 0.91 5.42
C ASP A 75 3.42 0.61 5.65
N ARG A 76 2.61 1.62 6.05
CA ARG A 76 1.14 1.47 6.16
C ARG A 76 0.49 1.24 4.81
N ALA A 77 0.82 2.04 3.79
CA ALA A 77 0.26 1.86 2.44
C ALA A 77 0.61 0.47 1.86
N GLU A 78 1.84 -0.01 2.07
CA GLU A 78 2.26 -1.34 1.62
C GLU A 78 1.51 -2.47 2.34
N ARG A 79 1.23 -2.32 3.64
CA ARG A 79 0.40 -3.27 4.40
C ARG A 79 -1.06 -3.26 3.94
N ASP A 80 -1.64 -2.09 3.76
CA ASP A 80 -3.02 -1.96 3.29
C ASP A 80 -3.22 -2.60 1.90
N ASP A 81 -2.24 -2.43 1.00
CA ASP A 81 -2.23 -3.07 -0.32
C ASP A 81 -2.10 -4.60 -0.24
N ALA A 82 -1.26 -5.10 0.68
CA ALA A 82 -1.10 -6.52 0.94
C ALA A 82 -2.39 -7.15 1.49
N ASP A 83 -3.05 -6.48 2.44
CA ASP A 83 -4.31 -6.93 3.03
C ASP A 83 -5.43 -6.93 1.98
N ALA A 84 -5.52 -5.88 1.16
CA ALA A 84 -6.48 -5.81 0.05
C ALA A 84 -6.24 -6.90 -1.00
N ARG A 85 -4.99 -7.32 -1.22
CA ARG A 85 -4.66 -8.46 -2.08
C ARG A 85 -5.12 -9.77 -1.45
N ALA A 86 -4.79 -10.02 -0.18
CA ALA A 86 -5.19 -11.23 0.54
C ALA A 86 -6.71 -11.42 0.57
N ILE A 87 -7.47 -10.34 0.76
CA ILE A 87 -8.95 -10.36 0.72
C ILE A 87 -9.45 -10.75 -0.68
N ARG A 88 -8.82 -10.25 -1.76
CA ARG A 88 -9.20 -10.60 -3.14
C ARG A 88 -8.89 -12.06 -3.46
N GLU A 89 -7.72 -12.55 -3.05
CA GLU A 89 -7.32 -13.95 -3.24
C GLU A 89 -8.27 -14.89 -2.50
N ALA A 90 -8.57 -14.62 -1.23
CA ALA A 90 -9.54 -15.41 -0.46
C ALA A 90 -10.94 -15.44 -1.10
N LYS A 91 -11.38 -14.35 -1.74
CA LYS A 91 -12.66 -14.31 -2.48
C LYS A 91 -12.61 -15.15 -3.76
N ILE A 92 -11.49 -15.14 -4.48
CA ILE A 92 -11.29 -15.97 -5.68
C ILE A 92 -11.27 -17.45 -5.28
N ASP A 93 -10.51 -17.80 -4.25
CA ASP A 93 -10.41 -19.17 -3.76
C ASP A 93 -11.77 -19.69 -3.25
N ALA A 94 -12.51 -18.86 -2.50
CA ALA A 94 -13.87 -19.19 -2.09
C ALA A 94 -14.81 -19.42 -3.29
N LYS A 95 -14.67 -18.64 -4.38
CA LYS A 95 -15.46 -18.81 -5.60
C LYS A 95 -15.10 -20.09 -6.37
N ILE A 96 -13.82 -20.44 -6.42
CA ILE A 96 -13.32 -21.69 -7.02
C ILE A 96 -13.81 -22.89 -6.19
N ALA A 97 -13.68 -22.81 -4.87
CA ALA A 97 -14.17 -23.83 -3.94
C ALA A 97 -15.70 -24.01 -4.01
N ALA A 98 -16.45 -22.93 -4.24
CA ALA A 98 -17.89 -22.95 -4.47
C ALA A 98 -18.30 -23.50 -5.85
N GLY A 99 -17.36 -23.99 -6.66
CA GLY A 99 -17.65 -24.71 -7.90
C GLY A 99 -18.04 -23.85 -9.10
N PHE A 100 -17.75 -22.53 -9.08
CA PHE A 100 -17.94 -21.67 -10.26
C PHE A 100 -16.88 -21.95 -11.33
N HIS A 101 -17.07 -23.04 -12.07
CA HIS A 101 -16.30 -23.38 -13.26
C HIS A 101 -16.77 -22.49 -14.42
N ARG A 102 -15.88 -21.69 -15.01
CA ARG A 102 -16.16 -21.03 -16.29
C ARG A 102 -16.32 -22.15 -17.33
N PRO A 103 -17.48 -22.32 -17.99
CA PRO A 103 -17.60 -23.35 -18.99
C PRO A 103 -16.56 -23.07 -20.07
N ALA A 104 -15.75 -24.08 -20.39
CA ALA A 104 -14.86 -24.04 -21.54
C ALA A 104 -15.70 -23.60 -22.76
N VAL A 105 -15.21 -22.60 -23.50
CA VAL A 105 -15.78 -22.28 -24.81
C VAL A 105 -15.40 -23.44 -25.72
N THR A 106 -16.22 -24.49 -25.70
CA THR A 106 -16.13 -25.61 -26.62
C THR A 106 -16.70 -25.11 -27.94
N GLY A 107 -15.83 -24.65 -28.82
CA GLY A 107 -16.17 -24.40 -30.22
C GLY A 107 -16.56 -25.73 -30.86
N ALA A 108 -17.87 -25.99 -30.96
CA ALA A 108 -18.43 -27.07 -31.72
C ALA A 108 -19.38 -26.47 -32.76
N GLN A 109 -19.05 -26.66 -34.04
CA GLN A 109 -19.91 -26.81 -35.23
C GLN A 109 -19.07 -26.50 -36.49
N SER A 110 -19.02 -27.29 -37.55
CA SER A 110 -20.03 -28.23 -38.08
C SER A 110 -19.43 -29.40 -38.85
N ARG A 111 -20.16 -30.51 -38.78
CA ARG A 111 -20.05 -31.72 -39.61
C ARG A 111 -20.42 -31.39 -41.05
N HIS A 112 -19.75 -31.99 -42.02
CA HIS A 112 -20.42 -32.43 -43.25
C HIS A 112 -19.63 -33.57 -43.92
N GLU A 113 -20.06 -34.81 -43.71
CA GLU A 113 -19.91 -35.85 -44.73
C GLU A 113 -21.21 -36.65 -44.78
N PRO A 114 -21.75 -36.83 -45.99
CA PRO A 114 -22.42 -38.06 -46.32
C PRO A 114 -21.77 -38.72 -47.54
N THR A 115 -21.58 -40.02 -47.35
CA THR A 115 -21.18 -41.11 -48.24
C THR A 115 -21.98 -41.28 -49.55
N GLY A 116 -21.25 -41.59 -50.64
CA GLY A 116 -21.63 -42.51 -51.74
C GLY A 116 -22.09 -41.87 -53.08
N PRO A 117 -21.95 -42.53 -54.27
CA PRO A 117 -21.78 -43.97 -54.48
C PRO A 117 -20.70 -44.44 -55.52
N THR A 118 -20.57 -45.77 -55.56
CA THR A 118 -19.75 -46.71 -56.35
C THR A 118 -19.78 -46.62 -57.90
N ARG A 119 -18.71 -47.17 -58.52
CA ARG A 119 -18.53 -47.70 -59.91
C ARG A 119 -18.02 -46.64 -60.93
N MET A 120 -16.94 -46.86 -61.71
CA MET A 120 -16.78 -47.87 -62.78
C MET A 120 -15.31 -48.10 -63.18
N LEU A 121 -15.07 -49.27 -63.77
CA LEU A 121 -13.86 -49.77 -64.43
C LEU A 121 -13.33 -48.92 -65.60
N GLY A 122 -12.04 -49.10 -65.91
CA GLY A 122 -11.35 -48.78 -67.18
C GLY A 122 -10.01 -48.09 -66.92
N GLY A 123 -8.83 -48.52 -67.35
CA GLY A 123 -8.44 -49.38 -68.47
C GLY A 123 -7.38 -48.62 -69.29
N GLU A 124 -6.15 -49.18 -69.41
CA GLU A 124 -5.12 -48.95 -70.45
C GLU A 124 -4.53 -47.51 -70.56
N LYS A 125 -3.24 -47.25 -70.77
CA LYS A 125 -2.10 -47.99 -71.34
C LYS A 125 -0.81 -47.65 -70.58
#